data_AF-A0A843DSK4-F1
#
_entry.id   AF-A0A843DSK4-F1
#
_cell.length_a   1.000
_cell.length_b   1.000
_cell.length_c   1.000
_cell.angle_alpha   90.00
_cell.angle_beta   90.00
_cell.angle_gamma   90.00
#
_symmetry.space_group_name_H-M   'P 1'
#
loop_
_entity.id
_entity.type
_entity.pdbx_description
1 polymer ?
#
loop_
_entity_poly.entity_id
_entity_poly.type
_entity_poly.pdbx_seq_one_letter_code
_entity_poly.pdbx_strand_id
1 'polypeptide(L)'
;ILGLVTKKMKPARREKLEGDITGGIDQFYSTFRHFAGKEGRIGLFLGLLFSLAFWTCEYSIASVIMMGMGYEPHILLSIIFQLIIAVILMIPLTPGSTGIAELCYAGFYSLILPSSVIGLFVVLLRAILYYSNLVIGFIASFIIVKREAKNATVTLGDEN
;
A
#
# COMPACT_ATOMS: atom_id res chain seq x y z
N ILE A 1 -16.04 11.04 24.16
CA ILE A 1 -15.01 11.75 23.35
C ILE A 1 -15.57 13.05 22.74
N LEU A 2 -16.76 13.04 22.10
CA LEU A 2 -17.37 14.26 21.50
C LEU A 2 -17.71 15.41 22.48
N GLY A 3 -18.20 15.10 23.69
CA GLY A 3 -18.66 16.12 24.64
C GLY A 3 -17.57 17.05 25.18
N LEU A 4 -16.30 16.64 25.13
CA LEU A 4 -15.16 17.42 25.61
C LEU A 4 -14.62 18.40 24.54
N VAL A 5 -14.67 18.02 23.27
CA VAL A 5 -14.18 18.85 22.15
C VAL A 5 -15.10 20.03 21.88
N THR A 6 -16.41 19.85 22.08
CA THR A 6 -17.39 20.89 21.71
C THR A 6 -17.55 21.98 22.77
N LYS A 7 -17.21 21.74 24.05
CA LYS A 7 -17.54 22.64 25.20
C LYS A 7 -17.12 24.11 25.03
N LYS A 8 -16.09 24.41 24.22
CA LYS A 8 -15.61 25.78 23.96
C LYS A 8 -15.97 26.35 22.57
N MET A 9 -16.72 25.63 21.73
CA MET A 9 -17.04 26.08 20.37
C MET A 9 -18.32 26.91 20.34
N LYS A 10 -18.28 28.03 19.59
CA LYS A 10 -19.44 28.90 19.32
C LYS A 10 -20.62 28.07 18.76
N PRO A 11 -21.87 28.35 19.14
CA PRO A 11 -23.04 27.54 18.77
C PRO A 11 -23.18 27.35 17.25
N ALA A 12 -22.97 28.41 16.46
CA ALA A 12 -23.00 28.34 14.99
C ALA A 12 -21.94 27.40 14.37
N ARG A 13 -20.78 27.24 15.01
CA ARG A 13 -19.72 26.34 14.54
C ARG A 13 -20.00 24.88 14.93
N ARG A 14 -20.80 24.65 15.97
CA ARG A 14 -21.28 23.31 16.37
C ARG A 14 -22.35 22.81 15.41
N GLU A 15 -23.33 23.65 15.10
CA GLU A 15 -24.42 23.31 14.17
C GLU A 15 -23.91 22.97 12.77
N LYS A 16 -22.94 23.75 12.25
CA LYS A 16 -22.29 23.43 10.97
C LYS A 16 -21.50 22.11 11.01
N LEU A 17 -20.75 21.87 12.09
CA LEU A 17 -19.99 20.63 12.25
C LEU A 17 -20.92 19.41 12.37
N GLU A 18 -22.05 19.53 13.08
CA GLU A 18 -23.07 18.49 13.20
C GLU A 18 -23.72 18.20 11.83
N GLY A 19 -24.00 19.24 11.03
CA GLY A 19 -24.48 19.08 9.66
C GLY A 19 -23.46 18.40 8.74
N ASP A 20 -22.21 18.85 8.75
CA ASP A 20 -21.12 18.28 7.93
C ASP A 20 -20.86 16.80 8.32
N ILE A 21 -20.90 16.45 9.61
CA ILE A 21 -20.73 15.07 10.10
C ILE A 21 -21.92 14.20 9.71
N THR A 22 -23.15 14.67 9.92
CA THR A 22 -24.35 13.89 9.58
C THR A 22 -24.41 13.63 8.08
N GLY A 23 -24.14 14.66 7.26
CA GLY A 23 -24.06 14.52 5.81
C GLY A 23 -22.94 13.56 5.38
N GLY A 24 -21.77 13.61 6.02
CA GLY A 24 -20.69 12.65 5.76
C GLY A 24 -21.06 11.21 6.11
N ILE A 25 -21.79 11.00 7.21
CA ILE A 25 -22.27 9.67 7.64
C ILE A 25 -23.32 9.15 6.65
N ASP A 26 -24.26 9.98 6.21
CA ASP A 26 -25.30 9.59 5.24
C ASP A 26 -24.69 9.26 3.86
N GLN A 27 -23.70 10.04 3.43
CA GLN A 27 -22.95 9.78 2.20
C GLN A 27 -22.17 8.46 2.30
N PHE A 28 -21.50 8.21 3.43
CA PHE A 28 -20.81 6.95 3.67
C PHE A 28 -21.78 5.78 3.68
N TYR A 29 -22.91 5.89 4.40
CA TYR A 29 -23.89 4.82 4.53
C TYR A 29 -24.55 4.49 3.18
N SER A 30 -24.90 5.49 2.38
CA SER A 30 -25.47 5.30 1.04
C SER A 30 -24.48 4.61 0.09
N THR A 31 -23.22 5.05 0.07
CA THR A 31 -22.15 4.43 -0.72
C THR A 31 -21.86 3.01 -0.26
N PHE A 32 -21.74 2.81 1.06
CA PHE A 32 -21.50 1.50 1.66
C PHE A 32 -22.64 0.52 1.38
N ARG A 33 -23.89 0.98 1.44
CA ARG A 33 -25.06 0.17 1.11
C ARG A 33 -25.10 -0.20 -0.37
N HIS A 34 -24.63 0.66 -1.26
CA HIS A 34 -24.49 0.35 -2.68
C HIS A 34 -23.40 -0.72 -2.90
N PHE A 35 -22.26 -0.59 -2.21
CA PHE A 35 -21.13 -1.53 -2.31
C PHE A 35 -21.42 -2.90 -1.65
N ALA A 36 -22.12 -2.91 -0.51
CA ALA A 36 -22.52 -4.11 0.24
C ALA A 36 -23.87 -4.70 -0.21
N GLY A 37 -24.57 -4.02 -1.13
CA GLY A 37 -25.83 -4.46 -1.72
C GLY A 37 -25.66 -5.66 -2.66
N LYS A 38 -26.78 -6.21 -3.18
CA LYS A 38 -26.76 -7.39 -4.07
C LYS A 38 -25.90 -7.19 -5.31
N GLU A 39 -25.87 -5.98 -5.86
CA GLU A 39 -25.14 -5.62 -7.08
C GLU A 39 -23.62 -5.54 -6.85
N GLY A 40 -23.18 -5.10 -5.67
CA GLY A 40 -21.76 -4.96 -5.32
C GLY A 40 -21.09 -6.22 -4.77
N ARG A 41 -21.85 -7.27 -4.40
CA ARG A 41 -21.30 -8.50 -3.80
C ARG A 41 -20.27 -9.21 -4.66
N ILE A 42 -20.50 -9.26 -5.98
CA ILE A 42 -19.55 -9.87 -6.92
C ILE A 42 -18.27 -9.04 -6.96
N GLY A 43 -18.39 -7.71 -7.02
CA GLY A 43 -17.25 -6.79 -6.97
C GLY A 43 -16.47 -6.93 -5.66
N LEU A 44 -17.15 -7.05 -4.51
CA LEU A 44 -16.52 -7.25 -3.21
C LEU A 44 -15.80 -8.60 -3.12
N PHE A 45 -16.43 -9.67 -3.61
CA PHE A 45 -15.82 -11.00 -3.63
C PHE A 45 -14.59 -11.03 -4.55
N LEU A 46 -14.69 -10.49 -5.77
CA LEU A 46 -13.57 -10.40 -6.70
C LEU A 46 -12.47 -9.50 -6.14
N GLY A 47 -12.82 -8.37 -5.53
CA GLY A 47 -11.86 -7.48 -4.87
C GLY A 47 -11.11 -8.17 -3.75
N LEU A 48 -11.81 -8.92 -2.90
CA LEU A 48 -11.19 -9.74 -1.86
C LEU A 48 -10.28 -10.82 -2.46
N LEU A 49 -10.75 -11.53 -3.49
CA LEU A 49 -9.97 -12.57 -4.17
C LEU A 49 -8.70 -12.00 -4.81
N PHE A 50 -8.81 -10.91 -5.55
CA PHE A 50 -7.66 -10.24 -6.16
C PHE A 50 -6.70 -9.68 -5.12
N SER A 51 -7.21 -9.16 -4.00
CA SER A 51 -6.37 -8.72 -2.89
C SER A 51 -5.59 -9.89 -2.30
N LEU A 52 -6.26 -11.00 -2.00
CA LEU A 52 -5.60 -12.21 -1.47
C LEU A 52 -4.59 -12.79 -2.46
N ALA A 53 -4.93 -12.83 -3.74
CA ALA A 53 -4.02 -13.28 -4.79
C ALA A 53 -2.80 -12.38 -4.91
N PHE A 54 -2.99 -11.05 -4.87
CA PHE A 54 -1.91 -10.07 -4.88
C PHE A 54 -0.96 -10.28 -3.71
N TRP A 55 -1.49 -10.34 -2.47
CA TRP A 55 -0.68 -10.59 -1.27
C TRP A 55 0.04 -11.94 -1.32
N THR A 56 -0.63 -12.98 -1.81
CA THR A 56 -0.01 -14.32 -1.94
C THR A 56 1.14 -14.30 -2.95
N CYS A 57 0.96 -13.66 -4.10
CA CYS A 57 2.02 -13.49 -5.10
C CYS A 57 3.20 -12.69 -4.53
N GLU A 58 2.92 -11.58 -3.86
CA GLU A 58 3.94 -10.72 -3.26
C GLU A 58 4.77 -11.49 -2.21
N TYR A 59 4.10 -12.21 -1.31
CA TYR A 59 4.76 -12.96 -0.25
C TYR A 59 5.49 -14.21 -0.73
N SER A 60 5.08 -14.78 -1.86
CA SER A 60 5.75 -15.93 -2.48
C SER A 60 7.11 -15.56 -3.10
N ILE A 61 7.33 -14.30 -3.46
CA ILE A 61 8.57 -13.85 -4.12
C ILE A 61 9.81 -14.15 -3.26
N ALA A 62 9.73 -14.01 -1.93
CA ALA A 62 10.84 -14.39 -1.06
C ALA A 62 11.23 -15.87 -1.20
N SER A 63 10.25 -16.77 -1.26
CA SER A 63 10.51 -18.20 -1.47
C SER A 63 11.05 -18.49 -2.87
N VAL A 64 10.60 -17.76 -3.89
CA VAL A 64 11.14 -17.87 -5.24
C VAL A 64 12.60 -17.42 -5.30
N ILE A 65 12.96 -16.35 -4.61
CA ILE A 65 14.35 -15.89 -4.53
C ILE A 65 15.23 -16.95 -3.83
N MET A 66 14.75 -17.54 -2.72
CA MET A 66 15.46 -18.63 -2.05
C MET A 66 15.72 -19.81 -2.99
N MET A 67 14.71 -20.23 -3.77
CA MET A 67 14.89 -21.27 -4.80
C MET A 67 15.91 -20.87 -5.86
N GLY A 68 15.87 -19.62 -6.34
CA GLY A 68 16.84 -19.11 -7.30
C GLY A 68 18.28 -19.07 -6.78
N MET A 69 18.45 -19.00 -5.46
CA MET A 69 19.75 -19.08 -4.78
C MET A 69 20.17 -20.51 -4.42
N GLY A 70 19.34 -21.52 -4.70
CA GLY A 70 19.61 -22.93 -4.40
C GLY A 70 19.22 -23.37 -2.98
N TYR A 71 18.38 -22.61 -2.28
CA TYR A 71 17.86 -22.95 -0.95
C TYR A 71 16.41 -23.46 -1.02
N GLU A 72 15.99 -24.20 0.00
CA GLU A 72 14.63 -24.74 0.07
C GLU A 72 13.57 -23.62 0.20
N PRO A 73 12.45 -23.71 -0.53
CA PRO A 73 11.37 -22.74 -0.43
C PRO A 73 10.58 -22.92 0.86
N HIS A 74 10.87 -22.13 1.89
CA HIS A 74 10.03 -22.05 3.09
C HIS A 74 8.84 -21.10 2.87
N ILE A 75 7.84 -21.51 2.07
CA ILE A 75 6.69 -20.68 1.67
C ILE A 75 5.89 -20.18 2.87
N LEU A 76 5.44 -21.09 3.73
CA LEU A 76 4.60 -20.73 4.88
C LEU A 76 5.33 -19.77 5.82
N LEU A 77 6.61 -20.03 6.11
CA LEU A 77 7.41 -19.20 6.99
C LEU A 77 7.72 -17.83 6.35
N SER A 78 7.96 -17.80 5.04
CA SER A 78 8.13 -16.55 4.28
C SER A 78 6.89 -15.67 4.38
N ILE A 79 5.69 -16.25 4.26
CA ILE A 79 4.41 -15.53 4.43
C ILE A 79 4.31 -14.96 5.86
N ILE A 80 4.59 -15.76 6.88
CA ILE A 80 4.53 -15.32 8.28
C ILE A 80 5.50 -14.17 8.54
N PHE A 81 6.76 -14.30 8.09
CA PHE A 81 7.77 -13.25 8.24
C PHE A 81 7.35 -11.98 7.53
N GLN A 82 6.87 -12.07 6.29
CA GLN A 82 6.45 -10.89 5.54
C GLN A 82 5.22 -10.22 6.15
N LEU A 83 4.26 -10.96 6.71
CA LEU A 83 3.13 -10.38 7.44
C LEU A 83 3.58 -9.59 8.68
N ILE A 84 4.50 -10.15 9.48
CA ILE A 84 5.03 -9.47 10.67
C ILE A 84 5.79 -8.20 10.26
N ILE A 85 6.66 -8.32 9.25
CA ILE A 85 7.41 -7.18 8.72
C ILE A 85 6.47 -6.11 8.17
N ALA A 86 5.43 -6.48 7.42
CA ALA A 86 4.45 -5.53 6.89
C ALA A 86 3.77 -4.73 7.99
N VAL A 87 3.40 -5.38 9.10
CA VAL A 87 2.82 -4.68 10.27
C VAL A 87 3.84 -3.73 10.92
N ILE A 88 5.10 -4.14 11.07
CA ILE A 88 6.16 -3.29 11.62
C ILE A 88 6.37 -2.05 10.75
N LEU A 89 6.44 -2.23 9.43
CA LEU A 89 6.69 -1.16 8.47
C LEU A 89 5.47 -0.26 8.23
N MET A 90 4.28 -0.64 8.70
CA MET A 90 3.07 0.20 8.66
C MET A 90 3.20 1.45 9.55
N ILE A 91 4.08 1.40 10.55
CA ILE A 91 4.46 2.58 11.33
C ILE A 91 5.48 3.36 10.50
N PRO A 92 5.19 4.59 10.06
CA PRO A 92 6.09 5.38 9.21
C PRO A 92 7.25 5.95 10.03
N LEU A 93 8.10 5.07 10.57
CA LEU A 93 9.22 5.43 11.43
C LEU A 93 10.37 6.07 10.64
N THR A 94 10.51 5.78 9.35
CA THR A 94 11.55 6.37 8.48
C THR A 94 10.99 6.72 7.10
N PRO A 95 11.29 7.91 6.55
CA PRO A 95 10.90 8.25 5.18
C PRO A 95 11.58 7.28 4.20
N GLY A 96 10.80 6.54 3.41
CA GLY A 96 11.30 5.52 2.49
C GLY A 96 11.51 4.12 3.09
N SER A 97 11.38 3.94 4.41
CA SER A 97 11.41 2.64 5.10
C SER A 97 12.69 1.79 4.93
N THR A 98 13.71 2.28 4.22
CA THR A 98 14.84 1.45 3.76
C THR A 98 15.67 0.83 4.88
N GLY A 99 16.06 1.62 5.89
CA GLY A 99 16.92 1.13 6.98
C GLY A 99 16.23 0.11 7.90
N ILE A 100 14.99 0.39 8.31
CA ILE A 100 14.25 -0.53 9.20
C ILE A 100 13.83 -1.78 8.42
N ALA A 101 13.43 -1.64 7.15
CA ALA A 101 13.06 -2.78 6.33
C ALA A 101 14.22 -3.76 6.15
N GLU A 102 15.41 -3.28 5.80
CA GLU A 102 16.60 -4.15 5.63
C GLU A 102 16.94 -4.91 6.90
N LEU A 103 16.89 -4.24 8.05
CA LEU A 103 17.13 -4.88 9.35
C LEU A 103 16.06 -5.93 9.66
N CYS A 104 14.79 -5.62 9.43
CA CYS A 104 13.69 -6.56 9.64
C CYS A 104 13.83 -7.80 8.74
N TYR A 105 14.06 -7.61 7.43
CA TYR A 105 14.25 -8.73 6.52
C TYR A 105 15.48 -9.56 6.89
N ALA A 106 16.62 -8.93 7.19
CA ALA A 106 17.81 -9.64 7.60
C ALA A 106 17.60 -10.44 8.90
N GLY A 107 16.93 -9.84 9.89
CA GLY A 107 16.70 -10.46 11.20
C GLY A 107 15.71 -11.63 11.16
N PHE A 108 14.63 -11.54 10.37
CA PHE A 108 13.70 -12.67 10.24
C PHE A 108 14.28 -13.79 9.36
N TYR A 109 14.89 -13.44 8.22
CA TYR A 109 15.42 -14.46 7.30
C TYR A 109 16.73 -15.09 7.77
N SER A 110 17.44 -14.52 8.76
CA SER A 110 18.56 -15.20 9.42
C SER A 110 18.17 -16.48 10.14
N LEU A 111 16.88 -16.68 10.42
CA LEU A 111 16.36 -17.89 11.05
C LEU A 111 16.34 -19.09 10.10
N ILE A 112 16.40 -18.86 8.79
CA ILE A 112 16.32 -19.92 7.77
C ILE A 112 17.46 -19.90 6.74
N LEU A 113 18.14 -18.77 6.57
CA LEU A 113 19.24 -18.62 5.62
C LEU A 113 20.58 -18.45 6.36
N PRO A 114 21.69 -19.02 5.84
CA PRO A 114 23.02 -18.78 6.35
C PRO A 114 23.43 -17.30 6.25
N SER A 115 24.16 -16.78 7.25
CA SER A 115 24.55 -15.36 7.30
C SER A 115 25.31 -14.85 6.08
N SER A 116 26.03 -15.71 5.36
CA SER A 116 26.77 -15.36 4.15
C SER A 116 25.88 -14.91 2.98
N VAL A 117 24.61 -15.35 2.95
CA VAL A 117 23.72 -15.10 1.80
C VAL A 117 22.56 -14.15 2.12
N ILE A 118 22.34 -13.82 3.39
CA ILE A 118 21.23 -12.94 3.82
C ILE A 118 21.32 -11.57 3.15
N GLY A 119 22.51 -10.96 3.11
CA GLY A 119 22.68 -9.65 2.48
C GLY A 119 22.26 -9.64 1.02
N LEU A 120 22.68 -10.67 0.26
CA LEU A 120 22.27 -10.83 -1.13
C LEU A 120 20.77 -11.06 -1.26
N PHE A 121 20.19 -11.92 -0.41
CA PHE A 121 18.77 -12.21 -0.39
C PHE A 121 17.93 -10.93 -0.17
N VAL A 122 18.27 -10.13 0.84
CA VAL A 122 17.54 -8.88 1.15
C VAL A 122 17.64 -7.88 0.00
N VAL A 123 18.82 -7.73 -0.60
CA VAL A 123 19.00 -6.82 -1.76
C VAL A 123 18.16 -7.28 -2.96
N LEU A 124 18.16 -8.57 -3.29
CA LEU A 124 17.34 -9.11 -4.38
C LEU A 124 15.85 -8.92 -4.11
N LEU A 125 15.42 -9.18 -2.87
CA LEU A 125 14.03 -9.00 -2.46
C LEU A 125 13.60 -7.54 -2.61
N ARG A 126 14.43 -6.59 -2.18
CA ARG A 126 14.15 -5.15 -2.30
C ARG A 126 14.20 -4.69 -3.76
N ALA A 127 15.10 -5.23 -4.57
CA ALA A 127 15.16 -4.95 -6.00
C ALA A 127 13.86 -5.33 -6.73
N ILE A 128 13.34 -6.51 -6.42
CA ILE A 128 12.12 -7.01 -7.06
C ILE A 128 10.89 -6.31 -6.50
N LEU A 129 10.70 -6.28 -5.18
CA LEU A 129 9.46 -5.80 -4.57
C LEU A 129 9.38 -4.27 -4.47
N TYR A 130 10.49 -3.59 -4.22
CA TYR A 130 10.49 -2.15 -3.94
C TYR A 130 10.98 -1.34 -5.15
N TYR A 131 12.19 -1.61 -5.65
CA TYR A 131 12.76 -0.79 -6.71
C TYR A 131 12.05 -0.96 -8.06
N SER A 132 11.57 -2.16 -8.39
CA SER A 132 10.82 -2.38 -9.64
C SER A 132 9.51 -1.58 -9.66
N ASN A 133 8.75 -1.59 -8.55
CA ASN A 133 7.53 -0.79 -8.41
C ASN A 133 7.81 0.71 -8.51
N LEU A 134 8.91 1.17 -7.90
CA LEU A 134 9.31 2.58 -7.96
C LEU A 134 9.64 3.00 -9.40
N VAL A 135 10.37 2.18 -10.15
CA VAL A 135 10.72 2.46 -11.56
C VAL A 135 9.46 2.52 -12.43
N ILE A 136 8.55 1.56 -12.30
CA ILE A 136 7.30 1.53 -13.08
C ILE A 136 6.46 2.78 -12.77
N GLY A 137 6.28 3.10 -11.48
CA GLY A 137 5.54 4.28 -11.05
C GLY A 137 6.16 5.59 -11.53
N PHE A 138 7.49 5.68 -11.53
CA PHE A 138 8.23 6.82 -12.05
C PHE A 138 8.02 6.99 -13.56
N ILE A 139 8.16 5.93 -14.34
CA ILE A 139 7.95 5.96 -15.80
C ILE A 139 6.51 6.38 -16.11
N ALA A 140 5.52 5.78 -15.45
CA ALA A 140 4.11 6.13 -15.64
C ALA A 140 3.85 7.62 -15.34
N SER A 141 4.35 8.10 -14.20
CA SER A 141 4.22 9.51 -13.81
C SER A 141 4.87 10.45 -14.82
N PHE A 142 6.06 10.11 -15.30
CA PHE A 142 6.78 10.92 -16.29
C PHE A 142 6.03 11.00 -17.64
N ILE A 143 5.45 9.87 -18.10
CA ILE A 143 4.63 9.84 -19.31
C ILE A 143 3.40 10.73 -19.16
N ILE A 144 2.72 10.66 -18.01
CA ILE A 144 1.53 11.48 -17.73
C ILE A 144 1.91 12.96 -17.74
N VAL A 145 2.95 13.36 -17.02
CA VAL A 145 3.40 14.77 -16.98
C VAL A 145 3.75 15.28 -18.37
N LYS A 146 4.46 14.49 -19.18
CA LYS A 146 4.82 14.87 -20.55
C LYS A 146 3.58 15.02 -21.45
N ARG A 147 2.59 14.15 -21.27
CA ARG A 147 1.32 14.22 -22.00
C ARG A 147 0.54 15.49 -21.64
N GLU A 148 0.41 15.79 -20.35
CA GLU A 148 -0.30 16.98 -19.87
C GLU A 148 0.41 18.28 -20.29
N ALA A 149 1.74 18.32 -20.20
CA ALA A 149 2.52 19.48 -20.66
C ALA A 149 2.34 19.75 -22.17
N LYS A 150 2.30 18.68 -22.98
CA LYS A 150 2.04 18.81 -24.42
C LYS A 150 0.62 19.32 -24.69
N ASN A 151 -0.39 18.78 -24.01
CA ASN A 151 -1.78 19.22 -24.16
C ASN A 151 -1.98 20.67 -23.76
N ALA A 152 -1.36 21.12 -22.66
CA ALA A 152 -1.43 22.51 -22.20
C ALA A 152 -0.81 23.50 -23.20
N THR A 153 0.25 23.08 -23.91
CA THR A 153 0.90 23.91 -24.92
C THR A 153 0.03 24.04 -26.18
N VAL A 154 -0.75 23.01 -26.53
CA VAL A 154 -1.69 23.05 -27.68
C VAL A 154 -2.84 24.01 -27.40
N THR A 155 -3.45 23.94 -26.21
CA THR A 155 -4.57 24.84 -25.86
C THR A 155 -4.19 26.31 -25.84
N LEU A 156 -2.95 26.67 -25.50
CA LEU A 156 -2.47 28.05 -25.51
C LEU A 156 -2.11 28.55 -26.92
N GLY A 157 -1.90 27.64 -27.87
CA GLY A 157 -1.67 27.98 -29.28
C GLY A 157 -2.96 28.23 -30.07
N ASP A 158 -4.09 27.65 -29.63
CA ASP A 158 -5.40 27.81 -30.26
C ASP A 158 -6.18 29.05 -29.77
N GLU A 159 -5.76 29.68 -28.66
CA GLU A 159 -6.35 30.92 -28.12
C GLU A 159 -5.69 32.23 -28.64
N ASN A 160 -4.68 32.15 -29.53
CA ASN A 160 -3.99 33.31 -30.13
C ASN A 160 -4.19 33.36 -31.65
#